data_AF-A0A0D0JRX8-F1
#
_entry.id   AF-A0A0D0JRX8-F1
#
_cell.length_a   1.000
_cell.length_b   1.000
_cell.length_c   1.000
_cell.angle_alpha   90.00
_cell.angle_beta   90.00
_cell.angle_gamma   90.00
#
_symmetry.space_group_name_H-M   'P 1'
#
loop_
_entity.id
_entity.type
_entity.pdbx_description
1 polymer ?
#
loop_
_entity_poly.entity_id
_entity_poly.type
_entity_poly.pdbx_seq_one_letter_code
_entity_poly.pdbx_strand_id
1 'polypeptide(L)'
;GELRYAAFEGGSEHYMALMGKHVDLVTGSASEIASQKGNDIRTLAVFSEERLPGDLASIPTAREQGYEIQWPLIRGYFLGPDVPEEHVQWWREAFAKLESSPEFERYMVDRDVLPMYVAGADLQALVHKQVQQYRELGREFGLVE
;
A
#
# COMPACT_ATOMS: atom_id res chain seq x y z
N GLY A 1 -13.43 24.97 -5.55
CA GLY A 1 -14.27 24.27 -4.57
C GLY A 1 -13.39 23.85 -3.42
N GLU A 2 -13.92 23.84 -2.21
CA GLU A 2 -13.22 23.33 -1.03
C GLU A 2 -13.30 21.79 -1.04
N LEU A 3 -12.16 21.11 -0.93
CA LEU A 3 -12.12 19.64 -0.79
C LEU A 3 -12.50 19.29 0.66
N ARG A 4 -13.47 18.40 0.84
CA ARG A 4 -13.89 17.93 2.17
C ARG A 4 -13.56 16.46 2.34
N TYR A 5 -13.00 16.13 3.50
CA TYR A 5 -12.68 14.75 3.86
C TYR A 5 -13.90 14.05 4.46
N ALA A 6 -14.26 12.89 3.91
CA ALA A 6 -15.27 11.99 4.45
C ALA A 6 -14.57 10.69 4.88
N ALA A 7 -14.62 10.37 6.17
CA ALA A 7 -14.07 9.14 6.72
C ALA A 7 -15.07 7.98 6.54
N PHE A 8 -14.56 6.81 6.14
CA PHE A 8 -15.31 5.55 6.05
C PHE A 8 -14.60 4.52 6.93
N GLU A 9 -15.33 3.57 7.52
CA GLU A 9 -14.76 2.60 8.47
C GLU A 9 -13.90 1.51 7.79
N GLY A 10 -13.97 1.41 6.47
CA GLY A 10 -13.12 0.55 5.66
C GLY A 10 -13.92 -0.31 4.68
N GLY A 11 -13.25 -1.27 4.05
CA GLY A 11 -13.87 -2.14 3.03
C GLY A 11 -14.33 -1.35 1.79
N SER A 12 -15.37 -1.84 1.11
CA SER A 12 -15.86 -1.26 -0.15
C SER A 12 -16.83 -0.09 0.01
N GLU A 13 -17.07 0.41 1.24
CA GLU A 13 -18.06 1.46 1.52
C GLU A 13 -17.78 2.76 0.77
N HIS A 14 -16.51 3.16 0.68
CA HIS A 14 -16.12 4.37 -0.02
C HIS A 14 -16.39 4.26 -1.53
N TYR A 15 -16.20 3.09 -2.15
CA TYR A 15 -16.59 2.86 -3.55
C TYR A 15 -18.11 2.90 -3.76
N MET A 16 -18.89 2.37 -2.82
CA MET A 16 -20.34 2.49 -2.85
C MET A 16 -20.78 3.96 -2.76
N ALA A 17 -20.14 4.75 -1.91
CA ALA A 17 -20.38 6.19 -1.82
C ALA A 17 -20.02 6.92 -3.13
N LEU A 18 -18.92 6.53 -3.79
CA LEU A 18 -18.55 7.08 -5.10
C LEU A 18 -19.61 6.75 -6.16
N MET A 19 -20.01 5.47 -6.27
CA MET A 19 -21.02 5.04 -7.24
C MET A 19 -22.41 5.65 -6.97
N GLY A 20 -22.75 5.83 -5.70
CA GLY A 20 -23.95 6.54 -5.25
C GLY A 20 -23.88 8.07 -5.40
N LYS A 21 -22.74 8.62 -5.85
CA LYS A 21 -22.48 10.06 -6.00
C LYS A 21 -22.57 10.84 -4.70
N HIS A 22 -22.26 10.19 -3.58
CA HIS A 22 -22.15 10.83 -2.26
C HIS A 22 -20.77 11.47 -2.04
N VAL A 23 -19.76 11.03 -2.81
CA VAL A 23 -18.42 11.63 -2.86
C VAL A 23 -17.95 11.73 -4.30
N ASP A 24 -17.09 12.72 -4.59
CA ASP A 24 -16.55 12.93 -5.94
C ASP A 24 -15.31 12.08 -6.24
N LEU A 25 -14.55 11.73 -5.20
CA LEU A 25 -13.24 11.10 -5.30
C LEU A 25 -13.05 10.12 -4.13
N VAL A 26 -12.34 9.02 -4.39
CA VAL A 26 -11.88 8.09 -3.37
C VAL A 26 -10.44 7.67 -3.66
N THR A 27 -9.73 7.25 -2.62
CA THR A 27 -8.43 6.61 -2.70
C THR A 27 -8.56 5.19 -2.17
N GLY A 28 -7.95 4.22 -2.84
CA GLY A 28 -7.91 2.83 -2.40
C GLY A 28 -6.71 2.08 -2.95
N SER A 29 -6.59 0.81 -2.58
CA SER A 29 -5.50 -0.05 -3.06
C SER A 29 -5.68 -0.49 -4.51
N ALA A 30 -4.59 -0.89 -5.16
CA ALA A 30 -4.62 -1.41 -6.53
C ALA A 30 -5.56 -2.61 -6.70
N SER A 31 -5.55 -3.54 -5.75
CA SER A 31 -6.43 -4.72 -5.76
C SER A 31 -7.91 -4.36 -5.61
N GLU A 32 -8.24 -3.36 -4.78
CA GLU A 32 -9.60 -2.86 -4.68
C GLU A 32 -10.05 -2.21 -5.99
N ILE A 33 -9.22 -1.39 -6.63
CA ILE A 33 -9.53 -0.79 -7.94
C ILE A 33 -9.72 -1.86 -9.01
N ALA A 34 -8.85 -2.89 -9.05
CA ALA A 34 -8.98 -4.01 -9.96
C ALA A 34 -10.31 -4.76 -9.74
N SER A 35 -10.77 -4.91 -8.50
CA SER A 35 -12.07 -5.52 -8.17
C SER A 35 -13.28 -4.70 -8.64
N GLN A 36 -13.10 -3.41 -8.93
CA GLN A 36 -14.15 -2.55 -9.48
C GLN A 36 -14.27 -2.62 -11.00
N LYS A 37 -13.52 -3.51 -11.67
CA LYS A 37 -13.59 -3.70 -13.12
C LYS A 37 -15.04 -3.99 -13.57
N GLY A 38 -15.56 -3.17 -14.47
CA GLY A 38 -16.94 -3.25 -14.95
C GLY A 38 -17.91 -2.29 -14.26
N ASN A 39 -17.52 -1.68 -13.14
CA ASN A 39 -18.21 -0.54 -12.57
C ASN A 39 -17.79 0.75 -13.31
N ASP A 40 -18.68 1.75 -13.33
CA ASP A 40 -18.42 3.05 -13.96
C ASP A 40 -17.53 3.94 -13.07
N ILE A 41 -16.28 3.50 -12.86
CA ILE A 41 -15.27 4.17 -12.06
C ILE A 41 -14.05 4.45 -12.95
N ARG A 42 -13.56 5.69 -12.92
CA ARG A 42 -12.35 6.11 -13.62
C ARG A 42 -11.19 6.29 -12.64
N THR A 43 -10.18 5.46 -12.77
CA THR A 43 -8.91 5.62 -12.04
C THR A 43 -8.08 6.75 -12.66
N LEU A 44 -7.63 7.71 -11.84
CA LEU A 44 -6.93 8.91 -12.30
C LEU A 44 -5.41 8.82 -12.19
N ALA A 45 -4.90 8.19 -11.14
CA ALA A 45 -3.47 8.08 -10.88
C ALA A 45 -3.17 6.85 -10.02
N VAL A 46 -1.96 6.31 -10.17
CA VAL A 46 -1.36 5.38 -9.19
C VAL A 46 -0.27 6.10 -8.38
N PHE A 47 -0.25 5.89 -7.07
CA PHE A 47 0.78 6.43 -6.17
C PHE A 47 1.97 5.46 -6.01
N SER A 48 2.58 5.09 -7.14
CA SER A 48 3.76 4.23 -7.23
C SER A 48 4.88 4.93 -8.02
N GLU A 49 6.11 4.43 -7.91
CA GLU A 49 7.23 4.95 -8.68
C GLU A 49 7.04 4.73 -10.19
N GLU A 50 6.66 3.52 -10.56
CA GLU A 50 6.40 3.09 -11.92
C GLU A 50 4.94 2.65 -12.08
N ARG A 51 4.46 2.57 -13.32
CA ARG A 51 3.11 2.05 -13.60
C ARG A 51 3.00 0.60 -13.15
N LEU A 52 1.81 0.23 -12.67
CA LEU A 52 1.53 -1.15 -12.27
C LEU A 52 1.43 -2.06 -13.50
N PRO A 53 1.73 -3.36 -13.38
CA PRO A 53 1.48 -4.31 -14.45
C PRO A 53 -0.01 -4.63 -14.61
N GLY A 54 -0.33 -5.50 -15.57
CA GLY A 54 -1.66 -6.08 -15.72
C GLY A 54 -2.74 -5.08 -16.14
N ASP A 55 -3.94 -5.25 -15.59
CA ASP A 55 -5.13 -4.45 -15.94
C ASP A 55 -4.98 -2.95 -15.64
N LEU A 56 -4.02 -2.57 -14.78
CA LEU A 56 -3.76 -1.18 -14.37
C LEU A 56 -2.61 -0.51 -15.14
N ALA A 57 -1.98 -1.20 -16.10
CA ALA A 57 -0.81 -0.69 -16.83
C ALA A 57 -1.04 0.56 -17.68
N SER A 58 -2.30 0.83 -18.05
CA SER A 58 -2.65 2.03 -18.81
C SER A 58 -2.77 3.28 -17.93
N ILE A 59 -2.89 3.12 -16.61
CA ILE A 59 -3.10 4.22 -15.66
C ILE A 59 -1.75 4.91 -15.39
N PRO A 60 -1.66 6.24 -15.55
CA PRO A 60 -0.44 6.98 -15.23
C PRO A 60 -0.17 7.02 -13.73
N THR A 61 1.10 7.11 -13.35
CA THR A 61 1.46 7.43 -11.96
C THR A 61 1.14 8.91 -11.66
N ALA A 62 1.06 9.28 -10.39
CA ALA A 62 1.00 10.69 -10.00
C ALA A 62 2.26 11.45 -10.42
N ARG A 63 3.41 10.76 -10.41
CA ARG A 63 4.71 11.32 -10.81
C ARG A 63 4.77 11.67 -12.29
N GLU A 64 4.26 10.81 -13.17
CA GLU A 64 4.11 11.11 -14.61
C GLU A 64 3.24 12.34 -14.87
N GLN A 65 2.39 12.70 -13.91
CA GLN A 65 1.50 13.86 -13.97
C GLN A 65 2.09 15.10 -13.26
N GLY A 66 3.34 15.03 -12.78
CA GLY A 66 4.04 16.14 -12.14
C GLY A 66 3.85 16.24 -10.62
N TYR A 67 3.25 15.23 -9.98
CA TYR A 67 3.08 15.18 -8.53
C TYR A 67 3.98 14.11 -7.92
N GLU A 68 4.95 14.54 -7.10
CA GLU A 68 5.86 13.64 -6.40
C GLU A 68 5.15 12.99 -5.19
N ILE A 69 4.25 12.05 -5.50
CA ILE A 69 3.45 11.30 -4.51
C ILE A 69 3.68 9.81 -4.71
N GLN A 70 4.17 9.16 -3.66
CA GLN A 70 4.27 7.71 -3.55
C GLN A 70 3.60 7.26 -2.26
N TRP A 71 2.79 6.21 -2.33
CA TRP A 71 2.07 5.66 -1.18
C TRP A 71 1.98 4.13 -1.24
N PRO A 72 3.12 3.42 -1.19
CA PRO A 72 3.10 1.96 -1.21
C PRO A 72 2.47 1.41 0.08
N LEU A 73 1.59 0.43 -0.07
CA LEU A 73 1.04 -0.34 1.05
C LEU A 73 1.98 -1.50 1.37
N ILE A 74 2.78 -1.35 2.42
CA ILE A 74 3.73 -2.35 2.88
C ILE A 74 3.09 -3.19 3.99
N ARG A 75 3.23 -4.51 3.91
CA ARG A 75 2.80 -5.45 4.94
C ARG A 75 4.03 -6.18 5.48
N GLY A 76 4.10 -6.37 6.80
CA GLY A 76 5.25 -6.98 7.44
C GLY A 76 4.89 -7.72 8.73
N TYR A 77 5.80 -8.58 9.16
CA TYR A 77 5.71 -9.32 10.41
C TYR A 77 6.67 -8.70 11.43
N PHE A 78 6.21 -8.59 12.68
CA PHE A 78 6.97 -8.05 13.79
C PHE A 78 6.98 -9.06 14.93
N LEU A 79 8.10 -9.12 15.64
CA LEU A 79 8.26 -9.91 16.84
C LEU A 79 8.39 -8.97 18.04
N GLY A 80 7.99 -9.46 19.22
CA GLY A 80 8.14 -8.70 20.46
C GLY A 80 9.61 -8.44 20.78
N PRO A 81 9.93 -7.37 21.53
CA PRO A 81 11.30 -6.97 21.83
C PRO A 81 12.08 -8.02 22.64
N ASP A 82 11.39 -8.88 23.39
CA ASP A 82 11.99 -9.88 24.27
C ASP A 82 12.04 -11.29 23.65
N VAL A 83 11.76 -11.42 22.36
CA VAL A 83 11.83 -12.72 21.67
C VAL A 83 13.30 -13.16 21.53
N PRO A 84 13.67 -14.38 21.97
CA PRO A 84 15.02 -14.92 21.80
C PRO A 84 15.51 -14.87 20.34
N GLU A 85 16.78 -14.51 20.13
CA GLU A 85 17.37 -14.36 18.79
C GLU A 85 17.26 -15.64 17.96
N GLU A 86 17.32 -16.82 18.59
CA GLU A 86 17.13 -18.10 17.89
C GLU A 86 15.75 -18.22 17.21
N HIS A 87 14.70 -17.66 17.82
CA HIS A 87 13.37 -17.64 17.23
C HIS A 87 13.24 -16.57 16.14
N VAL A 88 13.90 -15.42 16.31
CA VAL A 88 14.01 -14.41 15.25
C VAL A 88 14.67 -15.00 14.02
N GLN A 89 15.78 -15.72 14.21
CA GLN A 89 16.52 -16.36 13.14
C GLN A 89 15.70 -17.45 12.45
N TRP A 90 14.97 -18.27 13.20
CA TRP A 90 14.06 -19.26 12.64
C TRP A 90 13.02 -18.63 11.71
N TRP A 91 12.38 -17.52 12.14
CA TRP A 91 11.40 -16.80 11.31
C TRP A 91 12.03 -16.21 10.06
N ARG A 92 13.23 -15.60 10.17
CA ARG A 92 13.95 -15.07 8.99
C ARG A 92 14.22 -16.16 7.96
N GLU A 93 14.68 -17.33 8.39
CA GLU A 93 14.93 -18.46 7.50
C GLU A 93 13.64 -19.02 6.88
N ALA A 94 12.55 -19.08 7.65
CA ALA A 94 11.26 -19.53 7.17
C ALA A 94 10.72 -18.59 6.08
N PHE A 95 10.77 -17.27 6.30
CA PHE A 95 10.34 -16.29 5.30
C PHE A 95 11.25 -16.25 4.07
N ALA A 96 12.57 -16.38 4.24
CA ALA A 96 13.49 -16.46 3.10
C ALA A 96 13.19 -17.69 2.20
N LYS A 97 12.89 -18.84 2.81
CA LYS A 97 12.46 -20.04 2.07
C LYS A 97 11.14 -19.83 1.34
N LEU A 98 10.15 -19.22 2.01
CA LEU A 98 8.85 -18.92 1.42
C LEU A 98 8.99 -17.98 0.22
N GLU A 99 9.73 -16.88 0.37
CA GLU A 99 9.95 -15.89 -0.69
C GLU A 99 10.61 -16.52 -1.93
N SER A 100 11.52 -17.48 -1.72
CA SER A 100 12.20 -18.17 -2.82
C SER A 100 11.34 -19.25 -3.51
N SER A 101 10.12 -19.51 -3.03
CA SER A 101 9.26 -20.56 -3.58
C SER A 101 8.45 -20.07 -4.79
N PRO A 102 8.43 -20.84 -5.91
CA PRO A 102 7.59 -20.51 -7.07
C PRO A 102 6.10 -20.45 -6.74
N GLU A 103 5.64 -21.24 -5.77
CA GLU A 103 4.27 -21.23 -5.30
C GLU A 103 3.89 -19.89 -4.66
N PHE A 104 4.80 -19.30 -3.89
CA PHE A 104 4.59 -17.99 -3.28
C PHE A 104 4.65 -16.86 -4.31
N GLU A 105 5.61 -16.91 -5.25
CA GLU A 105 5.67 -15.96 -6.36
C GLU A 105 4.33 -15.95 -7.13
N ARG A 106 3.81 -17.13 -7.48
CA ARG A 106 2.51 -17.25 -8.14
C ARG A 106 1.36 -16.73 -7.28
N TYR A 107 1.38 -17.04 -5.98
CA TYR A 107 0.36 -16.55 -5.04
C TYR A 107 0.29 -15.02 -4.99
N MET A 108 1.45 -14.35 -5.05
CA MET A 108 1.58 -12.90 -5.04
C MET A 108 1.08 -12.28 -6.35
N VAL A 109 1.47 -12.85 -7.50
CA VAL A 109 1.00 -12.42 -8.83
C VAL A 109 -0.52 -12.56 -8.96
N ASP A 110 -1.09 -13.68 -8.51
CA ASP A 110 -2.55 -13.92 -8.56
C ASP A 110 -3.36 -12.93 -7.69
N ARG A 111 -2.70 -12.13 -6.83
CA ARG A 111 -3.32 -11.15 -5.93
C ARG A 111 -2.88 -9.71 -6.20
N ASP A 112 -2.18 -9.48 -7.31
CA ASP A 112 -1.63 -8.17 -7.69
C ASP A 112 -0.75 -7.55 -6.60
N VAL A 113 -0.03 -8.39 -5.84
CA VAL A 113 0.90 -7.93 -4.81
C VAL A 113 2.30 -7.82 -5.41
N LEU A 114 2.84 -6.62 -5.44
CA LEU A 114 4.21 -6.39 -5.90
C LEU A 114 5.21 -7.06 -4.94
N PRO A 115 6.22 -7.78 -5.45
CA PRO A 115 7.21 -8.44 -4.61
C PRO A 115 8.06 -7.38 -3.90
N MET A 116 8.19 -7.56 -2.58
CA MET A 116 9.07 -6.74 -1.75
C MET A 116 9.51 -7.57 -0.56
N TYR A 117 10.79 -7.98 -0.56
CA TYR A 117 11.40 -8.67 0.56
C TYR A 117 12.45 -7.79 1.22
N VAL A 118 12.15 -7.35 2.46
CA VAL A 118 13.06 -6.57 3.30
C VAL A 118 12.99 -7.16 4.70
N ALA A 119 14.14 -7.44 5.32
CA ALA A 119 14.22 -8.09 6.61
C ALA A 119 15.32 -7.48 7.50
N GLY A 120 15.28 -7.79 8.79
CA GLY A 120 16.34 -7.41 9.73
C GLY A 120 16.53 -5.89 9.85
N ALA A 121 17.80 -5.46 9.82
CA ALA A 121 18.16 -4.05 9.98
C ALA A 121 17.57 -3.15 8.88
N ASP A 122 17.47 -3.65 7.65
CA ASP A 122 16.89 -2.89 6.53
C ASP A 122 15.40 -2.66 6.73
N LEU A 123 14.67 -3.65 7.26
CA LEU A 123 13.25 -3.50 7.60
C LEU A 123 13.07 -2.49 8.73
N GLN A 124 13.93 -2.55 9.75
CA GLN A 124 13.90 -1.59 10.85
C GLN A 124 14.18 -0.16 10.36
N ALA A 125 15.15 0.03 9.47
CA ALA A 125 15.46 1.33 8.89
C ALA A 125 14.30 1.87 8.05
N LEU A 126 13.67 1.02 7.23
CA LEU A 126 12.48 1.36 6.43
C LEU A 126 11.33 1.83 7.33
N VAL A 127 11.02 1.07 8.37
CA VAL A 127 9.94 1.40 9.32
C VAL A 127 10.23 2.71 10.04
N HIS A 128 11.46 2.92 10.53
CA HIS A 128 11.84 4.17 11.17
C HIS A 128 11.71 5.37 10.22
N LYS A 129 12.16 5.24 8.97
CA LYS A 129 12.00 6.29 7.95
C LYS A 129 10.53 6.64 7.74
N GLN A 130 9.66 5.64 7.59
CA GLN A 130 8.24 5.85 7.34
C GLN A 130 7.52 6.47 8.55
N VAL A 131 7.88 6.07 9.78
CA VAL A 131 7.37 6.69 11.01
C VAL A 131 7.74 8.17 11.08
N GLN A 132 8.98 8.54 10.71
CA GLN A 132 9.38 9.96 10.70
C GLN A 132 8.61 10.75 9.66
N GLN A 133 8.48 10.23 8.43
CA GLN A 133 7.71 10.88 7.36
C GLN A 133 6.26 11.12 7.78
N TYR A 134 5.60 10.13 8.40
CA TYR A 134 4.22 10.31 8.87
C TYR A 134 4.09 11.29 10.04
N ARG A 135 5.10 11.39 10.91
CA ARG A 135 5.12 12.42 11.96
C ARG A 135 5.24 13.82 11.37
N GLU A 136 6.09 14.00 10.37
CA GLU A 136 6.25 15.29 9.67
C GLU A 136 4.94 15.70 8.98
N LEU A 137 4.34 14.81 8.19
CA LEU A 137 3.03 15.04 7.56
C LEU A 137 1.95 15.33 8.60
N GLY A 138 1.92 14.57 9.70
CA GLY A 138 0.96 14.78 10.77
C GLY A 138 1.09 16.18 11.40
N ARG A 139 2.31 16.71 11.56
CA ARG A 139 2.51 18.09 12.03
C ARG A 139 2.06 19.13 11.00
N GLU A 140 2.41 18.93 9.74
CA GLU A 140 2.01 19.82 8.64
C GLU A 140 0.48 19.92 8.52
N PHE A 141 -0.23 18.81 8.75
CA PHE A 141 -1.69 18.76 8.73
C PHE A 141 -2.35 19.09 10.09
N GLY A 142 -1.57 19.40 11.13
CA GLY A 142 -2.09 19.72 12.46
C GLY A 142 -2.76 18.56 13.19
N LEU A 143 -2.38 17.32 12.88
CA LEU A 143 -2.91 16.07 13.46
C LEU A 143 -2.11 15.58 14.68
N VAL A 144 -0.83 15.98 14.82
CA VAL A 144 0.05 15.63 15.94
C VAL A 144 0.94 16.82 16.32
N GLU A 145 1.35 16.90 17.59
CA GLU A 145 2.33 17.88 18.12
C GLU A 145 3.79 17.39 17.94
#